data_AF-A0A3P2A5H4-F1
#
_entry.id   AF-A0A3P2A5H4-F1
#
_cell.length_a   1.000
_cell.length_b   1.000
_cell.length_c   1.000
_cell.angle_alpha   90.00
_cell.angle_beta   90.00
_cell.angle_gamma   90.00
#
_symmetry.space_group_name_H-M   'P 1'
#
loop_
_entity.id
_entity.type
_entity.pdbx_description
1 polymer ?
#
loop_
_entity_poly.entity_id
_entity_poly.type
_entity_poly.pdbx_seq_one_letter_code
_entity_poly.pdbx_strand_id
1 'polypeptide(L)'
;MSSNGIYVWDIKYGIPDNMETAYRFVADLNTVPESEPNPRMAAFGKKMAEFVRPALMYYDGDYALENIGGIACSTATTLERVYCFEAKPALLDEEVFVCAIIRAACENGLAVLENDWDMMFLPDGRQISYRGGQGDWRSYVAQGEAAWQQLLEEAGK
;
A
#
# COMPACT_ATOMS: atom_id res chain seq x y z
N MET A 1 -12.78 13.63 -7.55
CA MET A 1 -11.91 12.49 -7.21
C MET A 1 -12.70 11.63 -6.25
N SER A 2 -13.25 10.51 -6.68
CA SER A 2 -13.86 9.53 -5.78
C SER A 2 -12.71 8.72 -5.17
N SER A 3 -12.17 9.21 -4.06
CA SER A 3 -10.90 8.76 -3.49
C SER A 3 -11.14 7.77 -2.35
N ASN A 4 -11.44 6.51 -2.68
CA ASN A 4 -11.42 5.38 -1.74
C ASN A 4 -10.12 4.57 -1.89
N GLY A 5 -9.05 5.24 -2.34
CA GLY A 5 -7.81 4.58 -2.71
C GLY A 5 -6.80 4.53 -1.57
N ILE A 6 -5.88 3.57 -1.67
CA ILE A 6 -4.66 3.52 -0.87
C ILE A 6 -3.55 4.13 -1.72
N TYR A 7 -2.86 5.14 -1.21
CA TYR A 7 -1.81 5.84 -1.95
C TYR A 7 -0.45 5.55 -1.35
N VAL A 8 0.53 5.31 -2.21
CA VAL A 8 1.92 5.02 -1.83
C VAL A 8 2.85 6.00 -2.51
N TRP A 9 3.74 6.64 -1.76
CA TRP A 9 4.75 7.56 -2.32
C TRP A 9 6.10 7.47 -1.60
N ASP A 10 7.15 7.96 -2.25
CA ASP A 10 8.48 8.00 -1.65
C ASP A 10 8.65 9.21 -0.72
N ILE A 11 9.11 8.97 0.51
CA ILE A 11 9.30 10.04 1.50
C ILE A 11 10.32 11.10 1.07
N LYS A 12 11.13 10.85 0.03
CA LYS A 12 12.05 11.85 -0.53
C LYS A 12 11.34 13.14 -0.99
N TYR A 13 10.04 13.08 -1.29
CA TYR A 13 9.25 14.25 -1.66
C TYR A 13 8.69 15.03 -0.47
N GLY A 14 8.80 14.48 0.74
CA GLY A 14 8.23 15.05 1.95
C GLY A 14 7.23 14.12 2.63
N ILE A 15 6.96 14.46 3.88
CA ILE A 15 5.98 13.80 4.74
C ILE A 15 5.07 14.89 5.28
N PRO A 16 3.77 14.86 4.95
CA PRO A 16 2.77 15.75 5.54
C PRO A 16 2.65 15.56 7.06
N ASP A 17 2.33 16.62 7.80
CA ASP A 17 2.23 16.54 9.27
C ASP A 17 0.85 16.05 9.75
N ASN A 18 -0.15 16.09 8.88
CA ASN A 18 -1.52 15.67 9.17
C ASN A 18 -2.27 15.24 7.90
N MET A 19 -3.43 14.62 8.09
CA MET A 19 -4.25 14.07 7.02
C MET A 19 -4.77 15.11 6.03
N GLU A 20 -5.21 16.30 6.49
CA GLU A 20 -5.69 17.35 5.58
C GLU A 20 -4.60 17.75 4.58
N THR A 21 -3.38 17.93 5.08
CA THR A 21 -2.22 18.23 4.23
C THR A 21 -1.79 17.05 3.37
N ALA A 22 -2.01 15.81 3.84
CA ALA A 22 -1.64 14.61 3.10
C ALA A 22 -2.43 14.44 1.81
N TYR A 23 -3.76 14.65 1.85
CA TYR A 23 -4.59 14.55 0.65
C TYR A 23 -4.18 15.52 -0.45
N ARG A 24 -3.93 16.78 -0.08
CA ARG A 24 -3.49 17.81 -1.05
C ARG A 24 -2.09 17.51 -1.55
N PHE A 25 -1.19 17.10 -0.65
CA PHE A 25 0.17 16.72 -0.99
C PHE A 25 0.21 15.59 -2.02
N VAL A 26 -0.55 14.51 -1.82
CA VAL A 26 -0.61 13.38 -2.76
C VAL A 26 -1.19 13.83 -4.10
N ALA A 27 -2.25 14.64 -4.10
CA ALA A 27 -2.85 15.18 -5.32
C ALA A 27 -1.85 16.03 -6.12
N ASP A 28 -1.12 16.93 -5.46
CA ASP A 28 -0.09 17.77 -6.08
C ASP A 28 1.07 16.93 -6.59
N LEU A 29 1.52 15.94 -5.81
CA LEU A 29 2.63 15.05 -6.17
C LEU A 29 2.34 14.26 -7.45
N ASN A 30 1.08 13.86 -7.65
CA ASN A 30 0.65 13.11 -8.83
C ASN A 30 0.61 13.95 -10.12
N THR A 31 0.75 15.27 -10.04
CA THR A 31 0.79 16.15 -11.23
C THR A 31 2.17 16.23 -11.88
N VAL A 32 3.21 15.74 -11.20
CA VAL A 32 4.60 15.85 -11.66
C VAL A 32 5.21 14.45 -11.79
N PRO A 33 5.64 14.02 -12.99
CA PRO A 33 6.29 12.72 -13.14
C PRO A 33 7.73 12.70 -12.59
N GLU A 34 8.23 11.51 -12.34
CA GLU A 34 9.67 11.22 -12.24
C GLU A 34 10.36 11.41 -13.58
N SER A 35 11.64 11.75 -13.54
CA SER A 35 12.53 11.71 -14.71
C SER A 35 13.00 10.30 -15.06
N GLU A 36 13.01 9.39 -14.08
CA GLU A 36 13.42 7.98 -14.21
C GLU A 36 12.67 7.11 -13.20
N PRO A 37 12.51 5.79 -13.43
CA PRO A 37 11.78 4.92 -12.52
C PRO A 37 12.35 4.94 -11.10
N ASN A 38 11.47 5.04 -10.10
CA ASN A 38 11.88 5.09 -8.71
C ASN A 38 12.29 3.69 -8.20
N PRO A 39 13.56 3.48 -7.77
CA PRO A 39 14.01 2.16 -7.31
C PRO A 39 13.29 1.68 -6.05
N ARG A 40 12.81 2.57 -5.18
CA ARG A 40 12.02 2.21 -3.99
C ARG A 40 10.62 1.73 -4.36
N MET A 41 9.99 2.38 -5.35
CA MET A 41 8.69 1.96 -5.89
C MET A 41 8.81 0.59 -6.59
N ALA A 42 9.88 0.39 -7.35
CA ALA A 42 10.17 -0.90 -7.96
C ALA A 42 10.36 -2.02 -6.91
N ALA A 43 11.10 -1.75 -5.82
CA ALA A 43 11.30 -2.69 -4.74
C ALA A 43 10.00 -2.98 -3.96
N PHE A 44 9.17 -1.97 -3.73
CA PHE A 44 7.82 -2.11 -3.19
C PHE A 44 6.97 -3.08 -4.03
N GLY A 45 6.86 -2.87 -5.35
CA GLY A 45 6.02 -3.75 -6.17
C GLY A 45 6.55 -5.18 -6.26
N LYS A 46 7.88 -5.38 -6.22
CA LYS A 46 8.46 -6.74 -6.10
C LYS A 46 7.99 -7.43 -4.82
N LYS A 47 8.07 -6.73 -3.69
CA LYS A 47 7.63 -7.26 -2.40
C LYS A 47 6.11 -7.48 -2.36
N MET A 48 5.32 -6.56 -2.91
CA MET A 48 3.87 -6.73 -2.99
C MET A 48 3.48 -7.91 -3.88
N ALA A 49 4.24 -8.20 -4.94
CA ALA A 49 4.00 -9.38 -5.78
C ALA A 49 4.21 -10.72 -5.05
N GLU A 50 5.01 -10.77 -3.97
CA GLU A 50 5.13 -11.96 -3.11
C GLU A 50 3.82 -12.27 -2.39
N PHE A 51 3.02 -11.24 -2.09
CA PHE A 51 1.68 -11.36 -1.52
C PHE A 51 0.60 -11.58 -2.59
N VAL A 52 0.61 -10.79 -3.66
CA VAL A 52 -0.45 -10.78 -4.68
C VAL A 52 -0.53 -12.11 -5.43
N ARG A 53 0.60 -12.76 -5.73
CA ARG A 53 0.62 -14.03 -6.46
C ARG A 53 -0.16 -15.16 -5.77
N PRO A 54 0.11 -15.50 -4.49
CA PRO A 54 -0.69 -16.50 -3.80
C PRO A 54 -2.14 -16.04 -3.58
N ALA A 55 -2.37 -14.74 -3.34
CA ALA A 55 -3.74 -14.21 -3.20
C ALA A 55 -4.58 -14.41 -4.48
N LEU A 56 -4.00 -14.16 -5.66
CA LEU A 56 -4.65 -14.40 -6.96
C LEU A 56 -5.02 -15.87 -7.19
N MET A 57 -4.17 -16.80 -6.74
CA MET A 57 -4.46 -18.23 -6.87
C MET A 57 -5.61 -18.67 -5.97
N TYR A 58 -5.78 -18.02 -4.82
CA TYR A 58 -6.79 -18.38 -3.83
C TYR A 58 -8.13 -17.67 -4.06
N TYR A 59 -8.09 -16.41 -4.46
CA TYR A 59 -9.25 -15.55 -4.72
C TYR A 59 -9.43 -15.30 -6.22
N ASP A 60 -9.55 -16.37 -7.00
CA ASP A 60 -9.80 -16.30 -8.45
C ASP A 60 -11.09 -15.51 -8.75
N GLY A 61 -11.04 -14.61 -9.72
CA GLY A 61 -12.13 -13.71 -10.07
C GLY A 61 -12.26 -12.45 -9.20
N ASP A 62 -11.33 -12.19 -8.27
CA ASP A 62 -11.25 -10.90 -7.59
C ASP A 62 -10.61 -9.84 -8.51
N TYR A 63 -11.46 -8.96 -9.04
CA TYR A 63 -11.07 -7.92 -10.00
C TYR A 63 -9.95 -6.99 -9.49
N ALA A 64 -9.93 -6.66 -8.20
CA ALA A 64 -8.90 -5.76 -7.68
C ALA A 64 -7.54 -6.46 -7.63
N LEU A 65 -7.51 -7.73 -7.22
CA LEU A 65 -6.29 -8.55 -7.25
C LEU A 65 -5.79 -8.76 -8.68
N GLU A 66 -6.69 -9.01 -9.64
CA GLU A 66 -6.34 -9.18 -11.06
C GLU A 66 -5.65 -7.93 -11.62
N ASN A 67 -6.19 -6.74 -11.34
CA ASN A 67 -5.60 -5.47 -11.80
C ASN A 67 -4.19 -5.23 -11.25
N ILE A 68 -3.90 -5.68 -10.03
CA ILE A 68 -2.58 -5.54 -9.41
C ILE A 68 -1.69 -6.77 -9.63
N GLY A 69 -2.12 -7.78 -10.39
CA GLY A 69 -1.30 -8.95 -10.70
C GLY A 69 0.02 -8.59 -11.39
N GLY A 70 0.04 -7.48 -12.13
CA GLY A 70 1.22 -6.90 -12.78
C GLY A 70 2.05 -5.95 -11.92
N ILE A 71 1.77 -5.79 -10.62
CA ILE A 71 2.31 -4.69 -9.80
C ILE A 71 3.84 -4.57 -9.84
N ALA A 72 4.59 -5.67 -9.81
CA ALA A 72 6.05 -5.63 -9.89
C ALA A 72 6.58 -5.08 -11.22
N CYS A 73 5.85 -5.30 -12.32
CA CYS A 73 6.17 -4.73 -13.62
C CYS A 73 5.78 -3.25 -13.65
N SER A 74 4.54 -2.94 -13.25
CA SER A 74 4.00 -1.58 -13.24
C SER A 74 4.89 -0.62 -12.43
N THR A 75 5.29 -1.00 -11.21
CA THR A 75 6.11 -0.13 -10.37
C THR A 75 7.57 -0.06 -10.80
N ALA A 76 8.08 -1.03 -11.58
CA ALA A 76 9.45 -1.02 -12.08
C ALA A 76 9.66 -0.07 -13.26
N THR A 77 8.58 0.26 -13.97
CA THR A 77 8.64 1.10 -15.18
C THR A 77 7.89 2.42 -15.03
N THR A 78 7.05 2.58 -14.00
CA THR A 78 6.26 3.80 -13.81
C THR A 78 7.16 5.02 -13.56
N LEU A 79 6.71 6.15 -14.08
CA LEU A 79 7.23 7.48 -13.75
C LEU A 79 6.27 8.24 -12.83
N GLU A 80 5.18 7.63 -12.39
CA GLU A 80 4.29 8.24 -11.41
C GLU A 80 4.97 8.29 -10.04
N ARG A 81 4.83 9.44 -9.36
CA ARG A 81 5.39 9.62 -8.02
C ARG A 81 4.52 9.02 -6.92
N VAL A 82 3.28 8.69 -7.27
CA VAL A 82 2.27 8.09 -6.40
C VAL A 82 1.77 6.83 -7.09
N TYR A 83 1.81 5.70 -6.39
CA TYR A 83 1.06 4.51 -6.80
C TYR A 83 -0.27 4.49 -6.07
N CYS A 84 -1.38 4.30 -6.80
CA CYS A 84 -2.73 4.27 -6.25
C CYS A 84 -3.35 2.88 -6.43
N PHE A 85 -3.90 2.34 -5.34
CA PHE A 85 -4.81 1.20 -5.41
C PHE A 85 -6.23 1.72 -5.59
N GLU A 86 -6.74 1.71 -6.82
CA GLU A 86 -8.07 2.26 -7.16
C GLU A 86 -9.24 1.42 -6.60
N ALA A 87 -8.99 0.15 -6.32
CA ALA A 87 -9.96 -0.78 -5.77
C ALA A 87 -9.32 -1.67 -4.71
N LYS A 88 -10.12 -2.03 -3.71
CA LYS A 88 -9.79 -3.05 -2.73
C LYS A 88 -10.37 -4.40 -3.18
N PRO A 89 -9.71 -5.52 -2.85
CA PRO A 89 -10.25 -6.85 -3.04
C PRO A 89 -11.62 -7.00 -2.38
N ALA A 90 -12.53 -7.70 -3.04
CA ALA A 90 -13.88 -7.97 -2.54
C ALA A 90 -13.97 -9.33 -1.82
N LEU A 91 -13.09 -10.26 -2.18
CA LEU A 91 -13.08 -11.63 -1.64
C LEU A 91 -12.03 -11.81 -0.54
N LEU A 92 -10.91 -11.11 -0.64
CA LEU A 92 -9.85 -11.09 0.36
C LEU A 92 -10.19 -10.10 1.47
N ASP A 93 -9.87 -10.48 2.71
CA ASP A 93 -9.96 -9.59 3.88
C ASP A 93 -9.19 -8.27 3.65
N GLU A 94 -9.90 -7.15 3.81
CA GLU A 94 -9.36 -5.81 3.57
C GLU A 94 -8.15 -5.51 4.47
N GLU A 95 -8.19 -5.89 5.73
CA GLU A 95 -7.13 -5.63 6.70
C GLU A 95 -5.86 -6.40 6.34
N VAL A 96 -5.99 -7.64 5.88
CA VAL A 96 -4.86 -8.41 5.33
C VAL A 96 -4.23 -7.69 4.13
N PHE A 97 -5.06 -7.21 3.21
CA PHE A 97 -4.61 -6.49 2.02
C PHE A 97 -3.87 -5.19 2.36
N VAL A 98 -4.46 -4.37 3.23
CA VAL A 98 -3.87 -3.10 3.70
C VAL A 98 -2.56 -3.36 4.45
N CYS A 99 -2.50 -4.40 5.31
CA CYS A 99 -1.28 -4.77 6.02
C CYS A 99 -0.14 -5.13 5.06
N ALA A 100 -0.43 -5.88 4.00
CA ALA A 100 0.56 -6.22 2.98
C ALA A 100 1.12 -4.97 2.27
N ILE A 101 0.26 -3.99 1.96
CA ILE A 101 0.67 -2.72 1.36
C ILE A 101 1.56 -1.93 2.33
N ILE A 102 1.14 -1.75 3.58
CA ILE A 102 1.91 -1.02 4.60
C ILE A 102 3.30 -1.64 4.76
N ARG A 103 3.37 -2.96 4.89
CA ARG A 103 4.64 -3.69 5.01
C ARG A 103 5.54 -3.44 3.82
N ALA A 104 5.01 -3.69 2.61
CA ALA A 104 5.78 -3.58 1.38
C ALA A 104 6.27 -2.14 1.17
N ALA A 105 5.43 -1.14 1.44
CA ALA A 105 5.76 0.26 1.24
C ALA A 105 6.79 0.75 2.28
N CYS A 106 6.48 0.61 3.56
CA CYS A 106 7.28 1.18 4.64
C CYS A 106 8.69 0.58 4.72
N GLU A 107 8.85 -0.72 4.49
CA GLU A 107 10.18 -1.35 4.44
C GLU A 107 11.04 -0.90 3.25
N ASN A 108 10.40 -0.35 2.21
CA ASN A 108 11.09 0.22 1.05
C ASN A 108 11.21 1.75 1.11
N GLY A 109 10.97 2.35 2.28
CA GLY A 109 11.10 3.81 2.46
C GLY A 109 9.98 4.62 1.81
N LEU A 110 8.81 4.00 1.62
CA LEU A 110 7.62 4.65 1.09
C LEU A 110 6.59 4.89 2.22
N ALA A 111 5.84 5.98 2.13
CA ALA A 111 4.72 6.25 3.00
C ALA A 111 3.40 5.77 2.36
N VAL A 112 2.41 5.47 3.19
CA VAL A 112 1.07 5.03 2.78
C VAL A 112 0.03 5.96 3.34
N LEU A 113 -0.93 6.36 2.52
CA LEU A 113 -2.15 7.06 2.93
C LEU A 113 -3.33 6.12 2.64
N GLU A 114 -4.02 5.71 3.70
CA GLU A 114 -5.24 4.90 3.64
C GLU A 114 -6.41 5.83 3.95
N ASN A 115 -7.25 6.06 2.94
CA ASN A 115 -8.33 7.04 2.99
C ASN A 115 -9.52 6.62 3.85
N ASP A 116 -9.93 5.35 3.79
CA ASP A 116 -11.12 4.87 4.48
C ASP A 116 -10.88 4.76 6.00
N TRP A 117 -9.63 4.56 6.40
CA TRP A 117 -9.20 4.47 7.79
C TRP A 117 -8.76 5.83 8.33
N ASP A 118 -8.61 6.83 7.46
CA ASP A 118 -8.09 8.15 7.80
C ASP A 118 -6.72 8.06 8.50
N MET A 119 -5.82 7.23 7.95
CA MET A 119 -4.50 6.97 8.51
C MET A 119 -3.37 7.14 7.48
N MET A 120 -2.24 7.62 7.98
CA MET A 120 -0.97 7.65 7.26
C MET A 120 0.07 6.78 7.97
N PHE A 121 0.77 5.94 7.22
CA PHE A 121 1.78 5.01 7.72
C PHE A 121 3.15 5.38 7.16
N LEU A 122 4.15 5.45 8.04
CA LEU A 122 5.49 5.95 7.71
C LEU A 122 6.58 4.88 7.87
N PRO A 123 7.67 4.94 7.07
CA PRO A 123 8.79 4.00 7.16
C PRO A 123 9.44 3.88 8.54
N ASP A 124 9.39 4.96 9.34
CA ASP A 124 9.96 4.97 10.69
C ASP A 124 9.13 4.18 11.71
N GLY A 125 7.98 3.64 11.30
CA GLY A 125 7.07 2.86 12.14
C GLY A 125 5.85 3.64 12.61
N ARG A 126 5.85 4.96 12.48
CA ARG A 126 4.73 5.77 12.95
C ARG A 126 3.50 5.54 12.06
N GLN A 127 2.34 5.42 12.70
CA GLN A 127 1.06 5.72 12.07
C GLN A 127 0.51 7.02 12.64
N ILE A 128 -0.13 7.83 11.80
CA ILE A 128 -0.72 9.12 12.15
C ILE A 128 -2.18 9.08 11.73
N SER A 129 -3.12 9.29 12.67
CA SER A 129 -4.55 9.36 12.37
C SER A 129 -4.99 10.80 12.08
N TYR A 130 -6.15 10.96 11.44
CA TYR A 130 -6.77 12.27 11.22
C TYR A 130 -6.91 13.13 12.49
N ARG A 131 -7.13 12.50 13.65
CA ARG A 131 -7.23 13.20 14.94
C ARG A 131 -5.87 13.60 15.54
N GLY A 132 -4.77 13.39 14.80
CA GLY A 132 -3.40 13.65 15.26
C GLY A 132 -2.86 12.61 16.23
N GLY A 133 -3.56 11.47 16.40
CA GLY A 133 -3.06 10.38 17.22
C GLY A 133 -1.90 9.67 16.53
N GLN A 134 -0.87 9.32 17.31
CA GLN A 134 0.28 8.56 16.83
C GLN A 134 0.29 7.16 17.41
N GLY A 135 0.72 6.18 16.61
CA GLY A 135 0.90 4.79 17.02
C GLY A 135 2.07 4.13 16.28
N ASP A 136 2.26 2.83 16.49
CA ASP A 136 3.21 2.01 15.74
C ASP A 136 2.45 0.95 14.91
N TRP A 137 2.60 0.99 13.59
CA TRP A 137 1.89 0.09 12.69
C TRP A 137 2.47 -1.32 12.66
N ARG A 138 3.70 -1.54 13.16
CA ARG A 138 4.37 -2.85 13.05
C ARG A 138 3.62 -3.94 13.78
N SER A 139 3.08 -3.64 14.96
CA SER A 139 2.27 -4.59 15.73
C SER A 139 0.95 -4.91 15.04
N TYR A 140 0.40 -3.94 14.31
CA TYR A 140 -0.83 -4.09 13.55
C TYR A 140 -0.59 -4.98 12.33
N VAL A 141 0.41 -4.66 11.51
CA VAL A 141 0.80 -5.45 10.34
C VAL A 141 1.20 -6.88 10.69
N ALA A 142 1.88 -7.09 11.82
CA ALA A 142 2.22 -8.44 12.28
C ALA A 142 0.98 -9.32 12.54
N GLN A 143 -0.14 -8.74 12.97
CA GLN A 143 -1.39 -9.49 13.18
C GLN A 143 -2.04 -9.85 11.85
N GLY A 144 -2.13 -8.89 10.91
CA GLY A 144 -2.65 -9.17 9.56
C GLY A 144 -1.83 -10.21 8.80
N GLU A 145 -0.50 -10.19 8.96
CA GLU A 145 0.37 -11.22 8.39
C GLU A 145 0.13 -12.60 9.01
N ALA A 146 -0.05 -12.69 10.33
CA ALA A 146 -0.36 -13.96 10.99
C ALA A 146 -1.70 -14.53 10.49
N ALA A 147 -2.71 -13.69 10.32
CA ALA A 147 -4.00 -14.08 9.75
C ALA A 147 -3.84 -14.60 8.31
N TRP A 148 -3.04 -13.92 7.48
CA TRP A 148 -2.75 -14.37 6.12
C TRP A 148 -2.03 -15.72 6.06
N GLN A 149 -1.01 -15.92 6.90
CA GLN A 149 -0.29 -17.20 6.96
C GLN A 149 -1.22 -18.34 7.41
N GLN A 150 -2.07 -18.09 8.40
CA GLN A 150 -3.05 -19.08 8.83
C GLN A 150 -4.02 -19.47 7.71
N LEU A 151 -4.53 -18.50 6.94
CA LEU A 151 -5.39 -18.75 5.78
C LEU A 151 -4.71 -19.62 4.73
N LEU A 152 -3.44 -19.33 4.41
CA LEU A 152 -2.66 -20.13 3.46
C LEU A 152 -2.43 -21.56 3.95
N GLU A 153 -2.19 -21.75 5.25
CA GLU A 153 -2.03 -23.08 5.84
C GLU A 153 -3.31 -23.91 5.84
N GLU A 154 -4.46 -23.27 6.00
CA GLU A 154 -5.78 -23.92 5.92
C GLU A 154 -6.15 -24.28 4.48
N ALA A 155 -5.82 -23.42 3.52
CA ALA A 155 -6.04 -23.64 2.09
C ALA A 155 -5.21 -24.78 1.48
N GLY A 156 -4.04 -25.07 2.07
CA GLY A 156 -3.14 -26.13 1.62
C GLY A 156 -3.45 -27.52 2.21
N LYS A 157 -4.51 -27.67 3.02
CA LYS A 157 -5.00 -28.93 3.60
C LYS A 157 -6.24 -29.44 2.89
#